data_AF-A0A522VSW1-F1
#
_entry.id   AF-A0A522VSW1-F1
#
_cell.length_a   1.000
_cell.length_b   1.000
_cell.length_c   1.000
_cell.angle_alpha   90.00
_cell.angle_beta   90.00
_cell.angle_gamma   90.00
#
_symmetry.space_group_name_H-M   'P 1'
#
loop_
_entity.id
_entity.type
_entity.pdbx_description
1 polymer ?
#
loop_
_entity_poly.entity_id
_entity_poly.type
_entity_poly.pdbx_seq_one_letter_code
_entity_poly.pdbx_strand_id
1 'polypeptide(L)' 'TENRMARDYDGKVFCFIETGTSTGTYVWFNYTTPPNPGPPSQMVHWFKLAYNRLYWLSAKGLL' A
#
# COMPACT_ATOMS: atom_id res chain seq x y z
N THR A 1 21.45 -25.25 -4.61
CA THR A 1 20.33 -25.20 -3.63
C THR A 1 19.37 -24.12 -4.08
N GLU A 2 18.09 -24.47 -4.13
CA GLU A 2 16.99 -23.81 -4.87
C GLU A 2 16.64 -22.37 -4.43
N ASN A 3 17.23 -21.84 -3.34
CA ASN A 3 16.74 -20.62 -2.67
C ASN A 3 17.71 -19.43 -2.63
N ARG A 4 18.76 -19.38 -3.45
CA ARG A 4 19.81 -18.34 -3.30
C ARG A 4 19.33 -16.90 -3.53
N MET A 5 18.14 -16.70 -4.11
CA MET A 5 17.57 -15.39 -4.45
C MET A 5 16.23 -15.07 -3.77
N ALA A 6 15.66 -16.03 -3.02
CA ALA A 6 14.42 -15.80 -2.30
C ALA A 6 14.73 -14.98 -1.03
N ARG A 7 14.26 -13.73 -0.99
CA ARG A 7 14.24 -12.95 0.25
C ARG A 7 13.08 -13.43 1.10
N ASP A 8 13.33 -13.67 2.39
CA ASP A 8 12.26 -13.92 3.35
C ASP A 8 11.32 -12.71 3.40
N TYR A 9 10.02 -12.97 3.35
CA TYR A 9 9.01 -11.93 3.44
C TYR A 9 8.87 -11.45 4.89
N ASP A 10 9.02 -10.15 5.11
CA ASP A 10 9.05 -9.52 6.43
C ASP A 10 7.66 -9.23 7.02
N GLY A 11 6.59 -9.63 6.33
CA GLY A 11 5.21 -9.37 6.76
C GLY A 11 4.71 -7.96 6.44
N LYS A 12 5.34 -7.23 5.50
CA LYS A 12 4.92 -5.86 5.15
C LYS A 12 3.50 -5.83 4.57
N VAL A 13 2.61 -5.13 5.27
CA VAL A 13 1.22 -4.86 4.84
C VAL A 13 1.03 -3.36 4.67
N PHE A 14 0.17 -2.97 3.72
CA PHE A 14 -0.21 -1.59 3.46
C PHE A 14 -1.72 -1.48 3.33
N CYS A 15 -2.32 -0.44 3.90
CA CYS A 15 -3.75 -0.19 3.82
C CYS A 15 -4.04 1.31 3.62
N PHE A 16 -4.91 1.62 2.64
CA PHE A 16 -5.53 2.93 2.50
C PHE A 16 -6.81 2.99 3.34
N ILE A 17 -6.91 3.99 4.21
CA ILE A 17 -8.04 4.20 5.11
C ILE A 17 -8.76 5.49 4.68
N GLU A 18 -9.98 5.38 4.18
CA GLU A 18 -10.80 6.55 3.86
C GLU A 18 -11.47 7.06 5.13
N THR A 19 -11.34 8.35 5.41
CA THR A 19 -11.96 9.01 6.56
C THR A 19 -13.13 9.90 6.16
N GLY A 20 -13.36 10.06 4.86
CA GLY A 20 -14.44 10.83 4.27
C GLY A 20 -14.57 10.54 2.78
N THR A 21 -15.36 11.32 2.07
CA THR A 21 -15.57 11.17 0.61
C THR A 21 -14.42 11.71 -0.23
N SER A 22 -13.54 12.53 0.35
CA SER A 22 -12.41 13.16 -0.34
C SER A 22 -11.11 13.15 0.47
N THR A 23 -11.08 12.53 1.64
CA THR A 23 -9.91 12.49 2.53
C THR A 23 -9.64 11.08 3.02
N GLY A 24 -8.35 10.72 3.07
CA GLY A 24 -7.91 9.44 3.59
C GLY A 24 -6.57 9.54 4.28
N THR A 25 -6.22 8.52 5.02
CA THR A 25 -4.89 8.27 5.55
C THR A 25 -4.41 6.90 5.09
N TYR A 26 -3.18 6.54 5.44
CA TYR A 26 -2.65 5.22 5.17
C TYR A 26 -1.96 4.69 6.41
N VAL A 27 -1.86 3.37 6.45
CA VAL A 27 -1.08 2.69 7.46
C VAL A 27 -0.27 1.60 6.78
N TRP A 28 0.96 1.44 7.26
CA TRP A 28 1.81 0.32 6.91
C TRP A 28 2.41 -0.22 8.20
N PHE A 29 2.68 -1.52 8.20
CA PHE A 29 3.30 -2.21 9.33
C PHE A 29 3.94 -3.50 8.82
N ASN A 30 4.77 -4.10 9.66
CA ASN A 30 5.33 -5.44 9.44
C ASN A 30 5.47 -6.15 10.80
N TYR A 31 6.13 -7.31 10.87
CA TYR A 31 6.22 -8.06 12.11
C TYR A 31 6.92 -7.33 13.27
N THR A 32 7.76 -6.35 12.99
CA THR A 32 8.55 -5.62 14.00
C THR A 32 8.15 -4.16 14.15
N THR A 33 7.43 -3.61 13.17
CA THR A 33 7.09 -2.19 13.09
C THR A 33 5.58 -2.03 13.26
N PRO A 34 5.11 -1.48 14.41
CA PRO A 34 3.69 -1.31 14.64
C PRO A 34 3.10 -0.23 13.71
N PRO A 35 1.80 -0.31 13.41
CA PRO A 35 1.11 0.69 12.61
C PRO A 35 1.07 2.07 13.30
N ASN A 36 1.39 3.14 12.56
CA ASN A 36 1.27 4.53 13.02
C ASN A 36 0.62 5.41 11.93
N PRO A 37 -0.72 5.50 11.87
CA PRO A 37 -1.41 6.28 10.85
C PRO A 37 -1.22 7.79 11.05
N GLY A 38 -0.89 8.50 9.97
CA GLY A 38 -0.80 9.96 9.96
C GLY A 38 -2.17 10.65 9.87
N PRO A 39 -2.22 11.99 9.97
CA PRO A 39 -3.46 12.74 9.79
C PRO A 39 -4.01 12.54 8.36
N PRO A 40 -5.35 12.54 8.18
CA PRO A 40 -5.94 12.39 6.86
C PRO A 40 -5.62 13.55 5.91
N SER A 41 -5.50 13.24 4.62
CA SER A 41 -5.27 14.22 3.56
C SER A 41 -6.00 13.82 2.27
N GLN A 42 -6.32 14.82 1.43
CA GLN A 42 -6.88 14.57 0.11
C GLN A 42 -5.90 13.84 -0.81
N MET A 43 -4.59 14.09 -0.64
CA MET A 43 -3.54 13.47 -1.43
C MET A 43 -3.59 11.93 -1.32
N VAL A 44 -3.76 11.40 -0.10
CA VAL A 44 -3.82 9.95 0.12
C VAL A 44 -5.07 9.32 -0.49
N HIS A 45 -6.22 10.02 -0.46
CA HIS A 45 -7.43 9.61 -1.18
C HIS A 45 -7.16 9.46 -2.69
N TRP A 46 -6.52 10.46 -3.31
CA TRP A 46 -6.15 10.38 -4.72
C TRP A 46 -5.16 9.25 -5.01
N PHE A 47 -4.20 9.00 -4.12
CA PHE A 47 -3.29 7.87 -4.24
C PHE A 47 -4.02 6.51 -4.22
N LYS A 48 -5.03 6.34 -3.36
CA LYS A 48 -5.85 5.12 -3.36
C LYS A 48 -6.53 4.91 -4.72
N LEU A 49 -7.15 5.94 -5.27
CA LEU A 49 -7.83 5.87 -6.58
C LEU A 49 -6.84 5.57 -7.71
N ALA A 50 -5.66 6.20 -7.68
CA ALA A 50 -4.60 5.93 -8.64
C ALA A 50 -4.10 4.48 -8.52
N TYR A 51 -3.86 3.99 -7.30
CA TYR A 51 -3.39 2.62 -7.05
C TYR A 51 -4.34 1.57 -7.62
N ASN A 52 -5.66 1.77 -7.49
CA ASN A 52 -6.65 0.87 -8.09
C ASN A 52 -6.49 0.76 -9.61
N ARG A 53 -6.19 1.87 -10.30
CA ARG A 53 -5.94 1.86 -11.75
C ARG A 53 -4.59 1.24 -12.09
N LEU A 54 -3.54 1.59 -11.34
CA LEU A 54 -2.19 1.08 -11.54
C LEU A 54 -2.14 -0.45 -11.41
N TYR A 55 -2.85 -1.04 -10.44
CA TYR A 55 -2.96 -2.49 -10.29
C TYR A 55 -3.36 -3.18 -11.61
N TRP A 56 -4.42 -2.68 -12.25
CA TRP A 56 -4.89 -3.27 -13.51
C TRP A 56 -3.98 -2.98 -14.69
N LEU A 57 -3.26 -1.86 -14.69
CA LEU A 57 -2.28 -1.57 -15.72
C LEU A 57 -1.06 -2.50 -15.61
N SER A 58 -0.56 -2.74 -14.40
CA SER A 58 0.50 -3.72 -14.14
C SER A 58 0.06 -5.14 -14.50
N ALA A 59 -1.16 -5.54 -14.13
CA ALA A 59 -1.69 -6.86 -14.51
C ALA A 59 -1.82 -7.05 -16.03
N LYS A 60 -1.97 -5.96 -16.79
CA LYS A 60 -2.01 -5.97 -18.26
C LYS A 60 -0.61 -5.88 -18.91
N GLY A 61 0.46 -5.73 -18.13
CA GLY A 61 1.82 -5.53 -18.64
C GLY A 61 2.04 -4.17 -19.31
N LEU A 62 1.22 -3.16 -18.97
CA LEU A 62 1.37 -1.79 -19.47
C LEU A 62 2.24 -0.91 -18.55
N LEU A 63 2.72 -1.50 -17.44
CA LEU A 63 3.60 -0.91 -16.44
C LEU A 63 4.66 -1.93 -16.02
#